data_AF-A0A976QRI8-F1
#
_entry.id   AF-A0A976QRI8-F1
#
_cell.length_a   1.000
_cell.length_b   1.000
_cell.length_c   1.000
_cell.angle_alpha   90.00
_cell.angle_beta   90.00
_cell.angle_gamma   90.00
#
_symmetry.space_group_name_H-M   'P 1'
#
loop_
_entity.id
_entity.type
_entity.pdbx_description
1 polymer ?
#
loop_
_entity_poly.entity_id
_entity_poly.type
_entity_poly.pdbx_seq_one_letter_code
_entity_poly.pdbx_strand_id
1 'polypeptide(L)'
;MSDPDLNSESSSEDEYGPVPIPVVKKRKTIQFNDSLYLNHFPCSNFYSRSYTHRTFVKHVVASHSTRYIATGSDDGCIKFWYYDQDGVQFVKHLTAHTSAIIQMRASVDGLHLGCISYDKTYKHIDFQSFDLVNIIKLDFVPVALEFVTSENSPHPVVAIMNSNREVNIFKPTLQSTSINKFEVGTLSPHLMLFNPRARVCLVANNTGDVDLYDVETFKFPKCSEYFRVQMKSDTDLYEMRKYNTHVVSMSLSPNLSLIAMYCNDRMIRIFRFETMKLYRVYDETVTMYSVAQTDPNQSVLHFDSSDFLRRQSCENEISKLSGEGEYTNLLFDSSSNYLIYPCMLGVKIVNIVTNKLVRVIGKSEPSLRYMKISLLQHVVDKVRLLLCKRYKPSMDANQDVLPPILMATSFQKSKVYIFTDKDPDDDEIETRDVISDQQGQKEETKVVDKGGKLAKEAIIHTSKGDIHVQLFYNECKKTVENFTVHSLNGYYNGTIFHRVIKNFMIQGGDPTGDGTGGESIWGNEFEDEIHPSLKHDRPFTLAMANSGPNTNGSQFYITTVPCPWLDGKHTVFGRVTSGMDIVQDIEKIPTNKDDKPIKDVVIVSIKPIL
;
A
#
# COMPACT_ATOMS: atom_id res chain seq x y z
N MET A 1 -63.10 44.75 -0.93
CA MET A 1 -63.04 45.87 -1.90
C MET A 1 -61.91 45.50 -2.85
N SER A 2 -62.06 45.21 -4.13
CA SER A 2 -63.19 45.10 -5.07
C SER A 2 -62.50 44.65 -6.37
N ASP A 3 -62.91 43.52 -6.94
CA ASP A 3 -62.82 43.28 -8.40
C ASP A 3 -63.89 44.16 -9.08
N PRO A 4 -63.87 44.46 -10.41
CA PRO A 4 -63.31 43.67 -11.52
C PRO A 4 -62.68 44.50 -12.67
N ASP A 5 -62.15 43.86 -13.72
CA ASP A 5 -62.52 44.21 -15.10
C ASP A 5 -62.01 43.17 -16.12
N LEU A 6 -62.97 42.63 -16.86
CA LEU A 6 -62.88 41.76 -18.03
C LEU A 6 -63.51 42.54 -19.18
N ASN A 7 -62.76 42.81 -20.26
CA ASN A 7 -63.23 42.78 -21.65
C ASN A 7 -62.21 43.41 -22.61
N SER A 8 -61.76 42.65 -23.61
CA SER A 8 -62.11 42.91 -25.02
C SER A 8 -61.38 41.95 -25.95
N GLU A 9 -62.16 41.21 -26.74
CA GLU A 9 -61.72 40.37 -27.85
C GLU A 9 -61.07 41.20 -28.98
N SER A 10 -60.02 40.67 -29.61
CA SER A 10 -59.77 40.88 -31.02
C SER A 10 -59.07 39.66 -31.62
N SER A 11 -59.75 39.05 -32.58
CA SER A 11 -59.37 37.91 -33.40
C SER A 11 -58.10 38.11 -34.22
N SER A 12 -57.23 37.09 -34.26
CA SER A 12 -56.51 36.72 -35.49
C SER A 12 -56.01 35.27 -35.40
N GLU A 13 -56.50 34.50 -36.36
CA GLU A 13 -56.10 33.21 -36.90
C GLU A 13 -54.70 32.67 -36.55
N ASP A 14 -54.69 31.36 -36.25
CA ASP A 14 -53.66 30.36 -36.54
C ASP A 14 -52.18 30.67 -36.23
N GLU A 15 -51.72 30.20 -35.07
CA GLU A 15 -50.34 29.69 -34.96
C GLU A 15 -50.28 28.48 -34.00
N TYR A 16 -50.52 27.28 -34.54
CA TYR A 16 -50.13 26.02 -33.90
C TYR A 16 -48.60 25.87 -33.92
N GLY A 17 -47.92 26.52 -32.97
CA GLY A 17 -46.51 26.27 -32.65
C GLY A 17 -46.38 25.28 -31.49
N PRO A 18 -45.31 24.46 -31.42
CA PRO A 18 -45.11 23.57 -30.27
C PRO A 18 -44.99 24.40 -28.99
N VAL A 19 -45.79 24.08 -27.98
CA VAL A 19 -45.72 24.69 -26.64
C VAL A 19 -44.27 24.64 -26.15
N PRO A 20 -43.68 25.74 -25.65
CA PRO A 20 -42.34 25.71 -25.09
C PRO A 20 -42.28 24.66 -23.98
N ILE A 21 -41.33 23.73 -24.07
CA ILE A 21 -41.06 22.75 -23.02
C ILE A 21 -40.89 23.55 -21.72
N PRO A 22 -41.62 23.23 -20.63
CA PRO A 22 -41.43 23.93 -19.38
C PRO A 22 -39.96 23.83 -19.00
N VAL A 23 -39.30 24.98 -18.87
CA VAL A 23 -37.91 25.07 -18.44
C VAL A 23 -37.85 24.41 -17.07
N VAL A 24 -37.40 23.15 -17.04
CA VAL A 24 -37.10 22.44 -15.80
C VAL A 24 -36.09 23.32 -15.09
N LYS A 25 -36.52 23.96 -13.99
CA LYS A 25 -35.62 24.72 -13.13
C LYS A 25 -34.46 23.78 -12.81
N LYS A 26 -33.28 24.07 -13.37
CA LYS A 26 -32.05 23.32 -13.07
C LYS A 26 -31.99 23.26 -11.55
N ARG A 27 -32.14 22.06 -10.98
CA ARG A 27 -31.87 21.84 -9.55
C ARG A 27 -30.51 22.48 -9.33
N LYS A 28 -30.43 23.47 -8.43
CA LYS A 28 -29.17 24.07 -8.03
C LYS A 28 -28.25 22.91 -7.70
N THR A 29 -27.29 22.64 -8.58
CA THR A 29 -26.27 21.63 -8.35
C THR A 29 -25.57 22.13 -7.10
N ILE A 30 -25.67 21.38 -6.01
CA ILE A 30 -24.84 21.63 -4.83
C ILE A 30 -23.42 21.73 -5.38
N GLN A 31 -22.78 22.88 -5.23
CA GLN A 31 -21.42 23.06 -5.73
C GLN A 31 -20.56 22.03 -4.99
N PHE A 32 -20.18 20.97 -5.70
CA PHE A 32 -19.33 19.92 -5.16
C PHE A 32 -18.00 20.59 -4.82
N ASN A 33 -17.68 20.67 -3.53
CA ASN A 33 -16.50 21.40 -3.10
C ASN A 33 -15.27 20.50 -3.23
N ASP A 34 -14.67 20.50 -4.43
CA ASP A 34 -13.44 19.76 -4.73
C ASP A 34 -12.30 20.08 -3.74
N SER A 35 -12.28 21.26 -3.13
CA SER A 35 -11.20 21.70 -2.24
C SER A 35 -11.00 20.81 -1.00
N LEU A 36 -12.07 20.17 -0.50
CA LEU A 36 -11.98 19.28 0.67
C LEU A 36 -11.36 17.92 0.30
N TYR A 37 -11.73 17.39 -0.86
CA TYR A 37 -11.26 16.08 -1.33
C TYR A 37 -9.86 16.13 -1.93
N LEU A 38 -9.43 17.30 -2.40
CA LEU A 38 -8.11 17.52 -2.99
C LEU A 38 -6.95 17.25 -2.02
N ASN A 39 -7.18 17.38 -0.72
CA ASN A 39 -6.20 17.05 0.31
C ASN A 39 -5.93 15.53 0.42
N HIS A 40 -6.76 14.70 -0.21
CA HIS A 40 -6.60 13.25 -0.23
C HIS A 40 -5.74 12.77 -1.41
N PHE A 41 -5.16 13.69 -2.18
CA PHE A 41 -4.28 13.37 -3.30
C PHE A 41 -2.92 14.09 -3.19
N PRO A 42 -1.83 13.45 -3.62
CA PRO A 42 -0.54 14.12 -3.77
C PRO A 42 -0.62 15.25 -4.81
N CYS A 43 0.18 16.30 -4.65
CA CYS A 43 0.19 17.47 -5.55
C CYS A 43 1.47 17.65 -6.35
N SER A 44 2.49 16.82 -6.14
CA SER A 44 3.80 17.05 -6.72
C SER A 44 3.80 16.88 -8.25
N ASN A 45 4.46 17.82 -8.93
CA ASN A 45 4.76 17.76 -10.35
C ASN A 45 5.95 16.84 -10.65
N PHE A 46 6.85 16.70 -9.67
CA PHE A 46 8.02 15.83 -9.71
C PHE A 46 7.87 14.70 -8.69
N TYR A 47 8.60 13.60 -8.89
CA TYR A 47 8.67 12.56 -7.87
C TYR A 47 9.62 13.00 -6.75
N SER A 48 9.25 12.71 -5.50
CA SER A 48 10.04 13.05 -4.31
C SER A 48 11.16 12.05 -4.06
N ARG A 49 10.89 10.77 -4.28
CA ARG A 49 11.91 9.70 -4.22
C ARG A 49 11.68 8.65 -5.30
N SER A 50 12.77 8.04 -5.75
CA SER A 50 12.73 6.84 -6.56
C SER A 50 13.55 5.72 -5.93
N TYR A 51 13.09 4.49 -6.08
CA TYR A 51 13.78 3.30 -5.59
C TYR A 51 14.07 2.32 -6.72
N THR A 52 15.26 1.73 -6.70
CA THR A 52 15.75 0.85 -7.79
C THR A 52 15.51 -0.64 -7.48
N HIS A 53 15.05 -1.38 -8.48
CA HIS A 53 15.07 -2.83 -8.61
C HIS A 53 16.21 -3.25 -9.55
N ARG A 54 16.58 -4.53 -9.47
CA ARG A 54 17.58 -5.12 -10.37
C ARG A 54 17.13 -5.13 -11.84
N THR A 55 15.83 -5.33 -12.07
CA THR A 55 15.21 -5.41 -13.40
C THR A 55 13.96 -4.54 -13.48
N PHE A 56 13.26 -4.55 -14.62
CA PHE A 56 12.08 -3.73 -14.83
C PHE A 56 10.98 -4.02 -13.81
N VAL A 57 10.39 -2.96 -13.25
CA VAL A 57 9.31 -3.08 -12.27
C VAL A 57 7.98 -3.06 -13.02
N LYS A 58 7.24 -4.16 -12.95
CA LYS A 58 5.97 -4.34 -13.66
C LYS A 58 4.75 -4.15 -12.77
N HIS A 59 4.90 -4.34 -11.45
CA HIS A 59 3.78 -4.34 -10.52
C HIS A 59 4.04 -3.43 -9.32
N VAL A 60 2.97 -2.78 -8.85
CA VAL A 60 2.92 -2.03 -7.60
C VAL A 60 1.54 -2.25 -6.97
N VAL A 61 1.51 -2.62 -5.69
CA VAL A 61 0.29 -2.93 -4.95
C VAL A 61 0.44 -2.38 -3.53
N ALA A 62 -0.38 -1.41 -3.17
CA ALA A 62 -0.54 -0.93 -1.80
C ALA A 62 -1.68 -1.67 -1.11
N SER A 63 -1.51 -1.92 0.18
CA SER A 63 -2.58 -2.40 1.05
C SER A 63 -3.52 -1.25 1.40
N HIS A 64 -4.84 -1.47 1.27
CA HIS A 64 -5.85 -0.48 1.65
C HIS A 64 -6.08 -0.38 3.17
N SER A 65 -5.58 -1.34 3.95
CA SER A 65 -5.83 -1.44 5.39
C SER A 65 -4.59 -1.27 6.27
N THR A 66 -3.41 -1.37 5.65
CA THR A 66 -2.10 -1.24 6.31
C THR A 66 -1.27 -0.15 5.64
N ARG A 67 -0.03 0.04 6.10
CA ARG A 67 0.91 1.00 5.50
C ARG A 67 1.90 0.36 4.54
N TYR A 68 1.67 -0.90 4.19
CA TYR A 68 2.60 -1.69 3.41
C TYR A 68 2.30 -1.58 1.92
N ILE A 69 3.38 -1.59 1.15
CA ILE A 69 3.35 -1.57 -0.31
C ILE A 69 4.27 -2.67 -0.80
N ALA A 70 3.89 -3.37 -1.87
CA ALA A 70 4.75 -4.31 -2.56
C ALA A 70 4.95 -3.91 -4.02
N THR A 71 6.18 -4.09 -4.49
CA THR A 71 6.55 -3.87 -5.90
C THR A 71 7.16 -5.16 -6.45
N GLY A 72 6.75 -5.52 -7.66
CA GLY A 72 7.19 -6.76 -8.34
C GLY A 72 7.98 -6.46 -9.60
N SER A 73 9.14 -7.10 -9.74
CA SER A 73 10.00 -7.00 -10.91
C SER A 73 9.93 -8.24 -11.81
N ASP A 74 10.45 -8.08 -13.03
CA ASP A 74 10.41 -9.09 -14.09
C ASP A 74 11.29 -10.32 -13.82
N ASP A 75 12.19 -10.23 -12.86
CA ASP A 75 13.03 -11.35 -12.38
C ASP A 75 12.35 -12.26 -11.36
N GLY A 76 11.09 -11.99 -10.99
CA GLY A 76 10.39 -12.76 -9.96
C GLY A 76 10.57 -12.22 -8.55
N CYS A 77 11.28 -11.11 -8.37
CA CYS A 77 11.51 -10.51 -7.05
C CYS A 77 10.38 -9.57 -6.64
N ILE A 78 10.09 -9.55 -5.34
CA ILE A 78 9.16 -8.64 -4.69
C ILE A 78 9.94 -7.83 -3.65
N LYS A 79 9.79 -6.51 -3.67
CA LYS A 79 10.26 -5.63 -2.60
C LYS A 79 9.07 -5.08 -1.82
N PHE A 80 9.17 -5.13 -0.50
CA PHE A 80 8.20 -4.59 0.41
C PHE A 80 8.67 -3.25 0.95
N TRP A 81 7.72 -2.34 1.10
CA TRP A 81 7.93 -0.99 1.57
C TRP A 81 6.95 -0.69 2.69
N TYR A 82 7.37 0.13 3.65
CA TYR A 82 6.53 0.65 4.73
C TYR A 82 6.48 2.17 4.63
N TYR A 83 5.30 2.73 4.76
CA TYR A 83 5.10 4.17 4.76
C TYR A 83 4.90 4.69 6.19
N ASP A 84 5.73 5.66 6.56
CA ASP A 84 5.65 6.36 7.85
C ASP A 84 5.87 7.88 7.69
N GLN A 85 5.97 8.62 8.79
CA GLN A 85 6.21 10.08 8.81
C GLN A 85 7.49 10.48 8.07
N ASP A 86 8.53 9.63 8.11
CA ASP A 86 9.81 9.84 7.41
C ASP A 86 9.75 9.52 5.91
N GLY A 87 8.57 9.12 5.40
CA GLY A 87 8.34 8.70 4.03
C GLY A 87 8.34 7.18 3.84
N VAL A 88 8.45 6.74 2.59
CA VAL A 88 8.47 5.32 2.24
C VAL A 88 9.86 4.74 2.52
N GLN A 89 9.91 3.63 3.22
CA GLN A 89 11.16 2.93 3.56
C GLN A 89 11.14 1.50 3.01
N PHE A 90 12.30 1.02 2.59
CA PHE A 90 12.49 -0.37 2.20
C PHE A 90 12.42 -1.26 3.44
N VAL A 91 11.72 -2.39 3.35
CA VAL A 91 11.55 -3.32 4.47
C VAL A 91 12.18 -4.68 4.19
N LYS A 92 11.77 -5.33 3.10
CA LYS A 92 12.18 -6.71 2.81
C LYS A 92 12.27 -6.93 1.31
N HIS A 93 13.30 -7.66 0.90
CA HIS A 93 13.41 -8.21 -0.44
C HIS A 93 13.08 -9.69 -0.38
N LEU A 94 12.23 -10.15 -1.29
CA LEU A 94 11.82 -11.54 -1.39
C LEU A 94 11.95 -11.99 -2.85
N THR A 95 12.85 -12.94 -3.09
CA THR A 95 12.90 -13.67 -4.37
C THR A 95 11.72 -14.63 -4.43
N ALA A 96 10.55 -14.10 -4.78
CA ALA A 96 9.29 -14.81 -4.72
C ALA A 96 9.18 -15.84 -5.84
N HIS A 97 9.64 -15.58 -7.06
CA HIS A 97 9.47 -16.50 -8.17
C HIS A 97 10.79 -16.74 -8.90
N THR A 98 10.90 -17.88 -9.58
CA THR A 98 12.05 -18.18 -10.45
C THR A 98 11.89 -17.61 -11.86
N SER A 99 10.72 -17.05 -12.16
CA SER A 99 10.36 -16.45 -13.45
C SER A 99 9.54 -15.17 -13.22
N ALA A 100 9.34 -14.41 -14.30
CA ALA A 100 8.62 -13.14 -14.27
C ALA A 100 7.24 -13.23 -13.62
N ILE A 101 6.92 -12.25 -12.78
CA ILE A 101 5.62 -12.13 -12.13
C ILE A 101 4.58 -11.69 -13.16
N ILE A 102 3.53 -12.51 -13.32
CA ILE A 102 2.42 -12.24 -14.24
C ILE A 102 1.48 -11.20 -13.63
N GLN A 103 1.09 -11.40 -12.37
CA GLN A 103 0.15 -10.51 -11.69
C GLN A 103 0.35 -10.54 -10.18
N MET A 104 0.14 -9.39 -9.56
CA MET A 104 0.05 -9.21 -8.11
C MET A 104 -1.30 -8.58 -7.77
N ARG A 105 -1.94 -9.05 -6.69
CA ARG A 105 -3.19 -8.51 -6.16
C ARG A 105 -3.18 -8.52 -4.64
N ALA A 106 -3.71 -7.47 -4.03
CA ALA A 106 -4.03 -7.46 -2.61
C ALA A 106 -5.38 -8.15 -2.39
N SER A 107 -5.54 -8.80 -1.24
CA SER A 107 -6.84 -9.24 -0.77
C SER A 107 -7.76 -8.06 -0.45
N VAL A 108 -9.07 -8.33 -0.40
CA VAL A 108 -10.12 -7.33 -0.14
C VAL A 108 -9.92 -6.64 1.23
N ASP A 109 -9.47 -7.39 2.24
CA ASP A 109 -9.13 -6.88 3.57
C ASP A 109 -7.78 -6.13 3.61
N GLY A 110 -6.99 -6.16 2.53
CA GLY A 110 -5.66 -5.57 2.42
C GLY A 110 -4.58 -6.27 3.25
N LEU A 111 -4.86 -7.41 3.89
CA LEU A 111 -3.91 -8.09 4.78
C LEU A 111 -3.02 -9.10 4.07
N HIS A 112 -3.41 -9.55 2.87
CA HIS A 112 -2.69 -10.57 2.13
C HIS A 112 -2.34 -10.09 0.73
N LEU A 113 -1.24 -10.61 0.21
CA LEU A 113 -0.77 -10.44 -1.15
C LEU A 113 -0.78 -11.79 -1.86
N GLY A 114 -1.46 -11.84 -3.00
CA GLY A 114 -1.37 -12.96 -3.93
C GLY A 114 -0.50 -12.58 -5.13
N CYS A 115 0.42 -13.47 -5.51
CA CYS A 115 1.19 -13.31 -6.74
C CYS A 115 1.27 -14.62 -7.53
N ILE A 116 1.21 -14.48 -8.86
CA ILE A 116 1.33 -15.58 -9.82
C ILE A 116 2.48 -15.32 -10.79
N SER A 117 3.13 -16.38 -11.26
CA SER A 117 4.28 -16.31 -12.17
C SER A 117 4.24 -17.38 -13.25
N TYR A 118 5.05 -17.19 -14.30
CA TYR A 118 5.31 -18.18 -15.34
C TYR A 118 5.97 -19.47 -14.82
N ASP A 119 6.51 -19.46 -13.60
CA ASP A 119 7.04 -20.65 -12.93
C ASP A 119 5.96 -21.66 -12.48
N LYS A 120 4.70 -21.39 -12.81
CA LYS A 120 3.52 -22.20 -12.45
C LYS A 120 3.30 -22.29 -10.94
N THR A 121 3.60 -21.22 -10.22
CA THR A 121 3.29 -21.13 -8.80
C THR A 121 2.42 -19.92 -8.49
N TYR A 122 1.56 -20.10 -7.50
CA TYR A 122 0.91 -19.03 -6.77
C TYR A 122 1.52 -18.94 -5.38
N LYS A 123 1.83 -17.73 -4.94
CA LYS A 123 2.34 -17.46 -3.61
C LYS A 123 1.38 -16.56 -2.86
N HIS A 124 1.06 -16.99 -1.65
CA HIS A 124 0.23 -16.25 -0.71
C HIS A 124 1.12 -15.72 0.40
N ILE A 125 1.19 -14.40 0.51
CA ILE A 125 2.08 -13.69 1.42
C ILE A 125 1.23 -12.86 2.37
N ASP A 126 1.56 -12.87 3.65
CA ASP A 126 0.97 -11.96 4.63
C ASP A 126 1.66 -10.59 4.50
N PHE A 127 0.87 -9.53 4.27
CA PHE A 127 1.42 -8.19 4.12
C PHE A 127 1.99 -7.61 5.41
N GLN A 128 1.54 -8.07 6.58
CA GLN A 128 1.97 -7.52 7.86
C GLN A 128 3.30 -8.12 8.33
N SER A 129 3.45 -9.45 8.25
CA SER A 129 4.70 -10.15 8.61
C SER A 129 5.69 -10.25 7.45
N PHE A 130 5.23 -10.03 6.20
CA PHE A 130 5.97 -10.29 4.96
C PHE A 130 6.38 -11.76 4.79
N ASP A 131 5.70 -12.66 5.48
CA ASP A 131 6.00 -14.08 5.42
C ASP A 131 5.20 -14.77 4.33
N LEU A 132 5.88 -15.71 3.68
CA LEU A 132 5.29 -16.56 2.67
C LEU A 132 4.43 -17.62 3.36
N VAL A 133 3.13 -17.35 3.49
CA VAL A 133 2.16 -18.20 4.17
C VAL A 133 1.97 -19.53 3.44
N ASN A 134 1.82 -19.50 2.12
CA ASN A 134 1.64 -20.72 1.33
C ASN A 134 2.20 -20.58 -0.10
N ILE A 135 2.62 -21.71 -0.66
CA ILE A 135 3.02 -21.88 -2.06
C ILE A 135 2.11 -22.94 -2.67
N ILE A 136 1.34 -22.56 -3.67
CA ILE A 136 0.50 -23.46 -4.45
C ILE A 136 1.20 -23.72 -5.78
N LYS A 137 1.58 -24.97 -6.04
CA LYS A 137 2.08 -25.41 -7.34
C LYS A 137 0.88 -25.65 -8.26
N LEU A 138 0.92 -25.05 -9.44
CA LEU A 138 -0.12 -25.15 -10.45
C LEU A 138 0.35 -26.11 -11.54
N ASP A 139 -0.56 -26.94 -12.04
CA ASP A 139 -0.26 -27.85 -13.16
C ASP A 139 -0.25 -27.12 -14.53
N PHE A 140 -0.56 -25.82 -14.52
CA PHE A 140 -0.72 -24.97 -15.68
C PHE A 140 -0.02 -23.61 -15.48
N VAL A 141 0.19 -22.89 -16.58
CA VAL A 141 0.68 -21.49 -16.52
C VAL A 141 -0.51 -20.58 -16.22
N PRO A 142 -0.51 -19.84 -15.10
CA PRO A 142 -1.62 -18.94 -14.76
C PRO A 142 -1.61 -17.71 -15.68
N VAL A 143 -2.79 -17.15 -15.94
CA VAL A 143 -2.96 -15.94 -16.76
C VAL A 143 -3.53 -14.78 -15.95
N ALA A 144 -4.53 -15.06 -15.10
CA ALA A 144 -5.10 -14.05 -14.22
C ALA A 144 -5.32 -14.59 -12.80
N LEU A 145 -5.23 -13.69 -11.84
CA LEU A 145 -5.46 -13.90 -10.41
C LEU A 145 -6.49 -12.89 -9.91
N GLU A 146 -7.46 -13.35 -9.11
CA GLU A 146 -8.39 -12.48 -8.40
C GLU A 146 -8.79 -13.05 -7.03
N PHE A 147 -8.93 -12.19 -6.02
CA PHE A 147 -9.49 -12.56 -4.73
C PHE A 147 -11.01 -12.58 -4.82
N VAL A 148 -11.61 -13.77 -4.73
CA VAL A 148 -13.06 -14.00 -4.77
C VAL A 148 -13.63 -14.20 -3.37
N THR A 149 -13.09 -13.46 -2.41
CA THR A 149 -13.46 -13.53 -0.98
C THR A 149 -14.61 -12.58 -0.69
N SER A 150 -15.60 -13.02 0.09
CA SER A 150 -16.57 -12.09 0.70
C SER A 150 -15.92 -11.37 1.89
N GLU A 151 -16.25 -10.10 2.15
CA GLU A 151 -15.57 -9.23 3.13
C GLU A 151 -15.41 -9.84 4.54
N ASN A 152 -16.31 -10.73 4.95
CA ASN A 152 -16.29 -11.35 6.29
C ASN A 152 -15.78 -12.79 6.31
N SER A 153 -15.15 -13.27 5.24
CA SER A 153 -14.64 -14.65 5.22
C SER A 153 -13.34 -14.75 6.01
N PRO A 154 -13.22 -15.69 6.98
CA PRO A 154 -11.99 -15.88 7.75
C PRO A 154 -10.84 -16.44 6.91
N HIS A 155 -11.13 -16.97 5.73
CA HIS A 155 -10.14 -17.57 4.84
C HIS A 155 -10.27 -16.95 3.44
N PRO A 156 -9.20 -16.34 2.91
CA PRO A 156 -9.23 -15.79 1.57
C PRO A 156 -9.47 -16.90 0.54
N VAL A 157 -10.30 -16.59 -0.45
CA VAL A 157 -10.56 -17.45 -1.60
C VAL A 157 -9.96 -16.78 -2.82
N VAL A 158 -9.16 -17.51 -3.59
CA VAL A 158 -8.53 -16.98 -4.80
C VAL A 158 -8.98 -17.78 -6.01
N ALA A 159 -9.30 -17.07 -7.09
CA ALA A 159 -9.55 -17.63 -8.41
C ALA A 159 -8.31 -17.44 -9.27
N ILE A 160 -7.82 -18.52 -9.86
CA ILE A 160 -6.67 -18.52 -10.76
C ILE A 160 -7.09 -19.12 -12.09
N MET A 161 -6.95 -18.32 -13.14
CA MET A 161 -7.34 -18.68 -14.50
C MET A 161 -6.13 -19.15 -15.31
N ASN A 162 -6.35 -20.11 -16.21
CA ASN A 162 -5.37 -20.54 -17.20
C ASN A 162 -5.76 -20.08 -18.61
N SER A 163 -4.83 -20.24 -19.57
CA SER A 163 -5.07 -19.90 -20.98
C SER A 163 -6.12 -20.80 -21.66
N ASN A 164 -6.41 -21.96 -21.07
CA ASN A 164 -7.33 -22.97 -21.60
C ASN A 164 -8.76 -22.77 -21.09
N ARG A 165 -9.10 -21.55 -20.63
CA ARG A 165 -10.44 -21.15 -20.16
C ARG A 165 -10.88 -21.81 -18.86
N GLU A 166 -9.99 -22.44 -18.11
CA GLU A 166 -10.33 -23.01 -16.82
C GLU A 166 -9.97 -22.05 -15.70
N VAL A 167 -10.89 -21.86 -14.77
CA VAL A 167 -10.69 -21.11 -13.54
C VAL A 167 -10.70 -22.09 -12.37
N ASN A 168 -9.61 -22.08 -11.60
CA ASN A 168 -9.41 -22.94 -10.44
C ASN A 168 -9.56 -22.09 -9.17
N ILE A 169 -10.39 -22.56 -8.24
CA ILE A 169 -10.65 -21.90 -6.96
C ILE A 169 -9.82 -22.53 -5.86
N PHE A 170 -9.09 -21.72 -5.10
CA PHE A 170 -8.25 -22.16 -3.98
C PHE A 170 -8.60 -21.41 -2.70
N LYS A 171 -8.35 -22.05 -1.54
CA LYS A 171 -8.32 -21.41 -0.21
C LYS A 171 -6.92 -21.54 0.35
N PRO A 172 -6.03 -20.56 0.08
CA PRO A 172 -4.60 -20.70 0.34
C PRO A 172 -4.25 -20.94 1.81
N THR A 173 -5.07 -20.50 2.76
CA THR A 173 -4.84 -20.69 4.20
C THR A 173 -5.25 -22.06 4.71
N LEU A 174 -5.98 -22.85 3.92
CA LEU A 174 -6.50 -24.16 4.34
C LEU A 174 -5.83 -25.31 3.60
N GLN A 175 -5.68 -25.19 2.28
CA GLN A 175 -5.17 -26.27 1.44
C GLN A 175 -4.54 -25.73 0.17
N SER A 176 -3.61 -26.52 -0.38
CA SER A 176 -2.90 -26.18 -1.63
C SER A 176 -3.55 -26.83 -2.87
N THR A 177 -4.67 -27.54 -2.72
CA THR A 177 -5.42 -28.14 -3.82
C THR A 177 -6.62 -27.28 -4.21
N SER A 178 -6.97 -27.30 -5.50
CA SER A 178 -8.15 -26.61 -6.01
C SER A 178 -9.42 -27.22 -5.41
N ILE A 179 -10.30 -26.39 -4.86
CA ILE A 179 -11.59 -26.80 -4.31
C ILE A 179 -12.56 -27.09 -5.44
N ASN A 180 -12.67 -26.14 -6.36
CA ASN A 180 -13.57 -26.18 -7.50
C ASN A 180 -12.84 -25.74 -8.76
N LYS A 181 -13.34 -26.22 -9.90
CA LYS A 181 -12.88 -25.84 -11.23
C LYS A 181 -14.09 -25.60 -12.12
N PHE A 182 -14.00 -24.62 -12.99
CA PHE A 182 -15.05 -24.36 -13.99
C PHE A 182 -14.45 -23.81 -15.28
N GLU A 183 -15.15 -24.04 -16.38
CA GLU A 183 -14.75 -23.56 -17.70
C GLU A 183 -15.52 -22.28 -18.06
N VAL A 184 -14.79 -21.32 -18.61
CA VAL A 184 -15.27 -20.03 -19.08
C VAL A 184 -15.60 -20.16 -20.58
N GLY A 185 -16.71 -19.56 -21.01
CA GLY A 185 -17.12 -19.56 -22.41
C GLY A 185 -16.26 -18.66 -23.30
N THR A 186 -15.65 -17.63 -22.71
CA THR A 186 -14.80 -16.65 -23.39
C THR A 186 -13.53 -17.30 -23.95
N LEU A 187 -13.23 -17.06 -25.23
CA LEU A 187 -11.99 -17.53 -25.86
C LEU A 187 -10.80 -16.66 -25.43
N SER A 188 -9.66 -17.28 -25.10
CA SER A 188 -8.42 -16.59 -24.71
C SER A 188 -8.63 -15.53 -23.61
N PRO A 189 -9.20 -15.89 -22.45
CA PRO A 189 -9.44 -14.95 -21.38
C PRO A 189 -8.11 -14.54 -20.74
N HIS A 190 -8.00 -13.28 -20.33
CA HIS A 190 -6.75 -12.73 -19.79
C HIS A 190 -6.91 -11.86 -18.54
N LEU A 191 -8.13 -11.45 -18.18
CA LEU A 191 -8.40 -10.65 -16.98
C LEU A 191 -9.60 -11.18 -16.21
N MET A 192 -9.55 -11.00 -14.90
CA MET A 192 -10.67 -11.22 -13.99
C MET A 192 -10.84 -10.02 -13.06
N LEU A 193 -12.08 -9.76 -12.63
CA LEU A 193 -12.40 -8.81 -11.58
C LEU A 193 -13.63 -9.29 -10.81
N PHE A 194 -13.59 -9.28 -9.49
CA PHE A 194 -14.70 -9.70 -8.65
C PHE A 194 -15.38 -8.54 -7.94
N ASN A 195 -16.72 -8.51 -7.96
CA ASN A 195 -17.52 -7.64 -7.12
C ASN A 195 -18.11 -8.43 -5.94
N PRO A 196 -17.62 -8.21 -4.70
CA PRO A 196 -18.06 -8.97 -3.54
C PRO A 196 -19.52 -8.72 -3.16
N ARG A 197 -20.06 -7.50 -3.40
CA ARG A 197 -21.44 -7.14 -3.04
C ARG A 197 -22.46 -7.78 -3.98
N ALA A 198 -22.18 -7.79 -5.28
CA ALA A 198 -23.03 -8.42 -6.28
C ALA A 198 -22.76 -9.93 -6.41
N ARG A 199 -21.62 -10.42 -5.90
CA ARG A 199 -21.09 -11.78 -6.06
C ARG A 199 -20.87 -12.20 -7.51
N VAL A 200 -20.58 -11.22 -8.36
CA VAL A 200 -20.35 -11.39 -9.80
C VAL A 200 -18.87 -11.23 -10.11
N CYS A 201 -18.31 -12.20 -10.83
CA CYS A 201 -16.98 -12.15 -11.42
C CYS A 201 -17.09 -11.82 -12.91
N LEU A 202 -16.29 -10.86 -13.36
CA LEU A 202 -16.14 -10.50 -14.75
C LEU A 202 -14.90 -11.18 -15.30
N VAL A 203 -15.02 -11.76 -16.50
CA VAL A 203 -13.89 -12.31 -17.24
C VAL A 203 -13.82 -11.63 -18.60
N ALA A 204 -12.68 -11.03 -18.92
CA ALA A 204 -12.45 -10.39 -20.21
C ALA A 204 -11.43 -11.17 -21.04
N ASN A 205 -11.53 -11.04 -22.36
CA ASN A 205 -10.57 -11.62 -23.29
C ASN A 205 -9.90 -10.60 -24.22
N ASN A 206 -8.94 -11.10 -24.99
CA ASN A 206 -8.18 -10.33 -25.96
C ASN A 206 -8.98 -9.94 -27.23
N THR A 207 -10.23 -10.40 -27.38
CA THR A 207 -11.09 -10.09 -28.54
C THR A 207 -12.21 -9.10 -28.23
N GLY A 208 -12.29 -8.59 -27.00
CA GLY A 208 -13.28 -7.61 -26.58
C GLY A 208 -14.58 -8.18 -26.00
N ASP A 209 -14.65 -9.47 -25.75
CA ASP A 209 -15.76 -10.06 -25.00
C ASP A 209 -15.49 -9.94 -23.49
N VAL A 210 -16.51 -9.48 -22.77
CA VAL A 210 -16.56 -9.49 -21.29
C VAL A 210 -17.76 -10.33 -20.87
N ASP A 211 -17.50 -11.44 -20.19
CA ASP A 211 -18.50 -12.36 -19.67
C ASP A 211 -18.69 -12.19 -18.16
N LEU A 212 -19.90 -12.51 -17.70
CA LEU A 212 -20.35 -12.35 -16.32
C LEU A 212 -20.64 -13.72 -15.73
N TYR A 213 -20.05 -14.02 -14.57
CA TYR A 213 -20.20 -15.30 -13.87
C TYR A 213 -20.54 -15.08 -12.42
N ASP A 214 -21.49 -15.87 -11.91
CA ASP A 214 -21.70 -16.00 -10.47
C ASP A 214 -20.63 -16.93 -9.88
N VAL A 215 -20.03 -16.52 -8.76
CA VAL A 215 -18.86 -17.22 -8.19
C VAL A 215 -19.20 -18.56 -7.54
N GLU A 216 -20.46 -18.81 -7.18
CA GLU A 216 -20.85 -20.09 -6.59
C GLU A 216 -21.31 -21.09 -7.65
N THR A 217 -22.10 -20.62 -8.61
CA THR A 217 -22.73 -21.47 -9.62
C THR A 217 -21.95 -21.55 -10.92
N PHE A 218 -21.00 -20.62 -11.16
CA PHE A 218 -20.23 -20.46 -12.39
C PHE A 218 -21.09 -20.34 -13.65
N LYS A 219 -22.33 -19.89 -13.48
CA LYS A 219 -23.29 -19.60 -14.55
C LYS A 219 -23.54 -18.10 -14.61
N PHE A 220 -24.33 -17.70 -15.60
CA PHE A 220 -24.78 -16.31 -15.69
C PHE A 220 -25.47 -15.89 -14.37
N PRO A 221 -25.10 -14.74 -13.77
CA PRO A 221 -25.62 -14.36 -12.47
C PRO A 221 -27.12 -14.11 -12.49
N LYS A 222 -27.79 -14.48 -11.39
CA LYS A 222 -29.20 -14.15 -11.20
C LYS A 222 -29.35 -12.69 -10.81
N CYS A 223 -30.48 -12.09 -11.20
CA CYS A 223 -30.79 -10.74 -10.77
C CYS A 223 -30.89 -10.65 -9.24
N SER A 224 -30.32 -9.60 -8.68
CA SER A 224 -30.32 -9.23 -7.26
C SER A 224 -30.53 -7.73 -7.11
N GLU A 225 -30.62 -7.25 -5.87
CA GLU A 225 -30.70 -5.81 -5.56
C GLU A 225 -29.52 -5.03 -6.19
N TYR A 226 -28.33 -5.64 -6.24
CA TYR A 226 -27.08 -5.02 -6.67
C TYR A 226 -26.64 -5.42 -8.09
N PHE A 227 -27.43 -6.26 -8.78
CA PHE A 227 -27.17 -6.71 -10.14
C PHE A 227 -28.50 -6.97 -10.87
N ARG A 228 -28.92 -6.07 -11.76
CA ARG A 228 -30.22 -6.08 -12.44
C ARG A 228 -30.15 -6.53 -13.91
N VAL A 229 -29.04 -7.10 -14.34
CA VAL A 229 -28.90 -7.61 -15.70
C VAL A 229 -29.63 -8.95 -15.83
N GLN A 230 -30.55 -9.05 -16.79
CA GLN A 230 -31.28 -10.30 -17.09
C GLN A 230 -30.59 -11.10 -18.19
N MET A 231 -30.16 -10.42 -19.25
CA MET A 231 -29.41 -11.02 -20.34
C MET A 231 -28.17 -10.19 -20.66
N LYS A 232 -27.12 -10.84 -21.18
CA LYS A 232 -25.90 -10.13 -21.60
C LYS A 232 -26.17 -9.04 -22.64
N SER A 233 -27.18 -9.24 -23.51
CA SER A 233 -27.63 -8.27 -24.51
C SER A 233 -28.15 -6.95 -23.93
N ASP A 234 -28.55 -6.92 -22.66
CA ASP A 234 -29.06 -5.71 -22.00
C ASP A 234 -27.94 -4.76 -21.56
N THR A 235 -26.70 -5.21 -21.67
CA THR A 235 -25.48 -4.53 -21.24
C THR A 235 -24.80 -3.81 -22.40
N ASP A 236 -24.02 -2.78 -22.10
CA ASP A 236 -23.20 -2.08 -23.09
C ASP A 236 -21.81 -2.70 -23.24
N LEU A 237 -21.57 -3.91 -22.70
CA LEU A 237 -20.27 -4.59 -22.75
C LEU A 237 -19.83 -4.96 -24.18
N TYR A 238 -20.79 -5.08 -25.12
CA TYR A 238 -20.51 -5.32 -26.54
C TYR A 238 -19.83 -4.14 -27.25
N GLU A 239 -19.75 -2.97 -26.60
CA GLU A 239 -19.06 -1.80 -27.13
C GLU A 239 -17.60 -2.10 -27.49
N MET A 240 -16.91 -2.90 -26.68
CA MET A 240 -15.51 -3.25 -26.93
C MET A 240 -15.34 -3.99 -28.25
N ARG A 241 -16.18 -5.00 -28.48
CA ARG A 241 -16.23 -5.76 -29.73
C ARG A 241 -16.63 -4.87 -30.91
N LYS A 242 -17.57 -3.94 -30.72
CA LYS A 242 -18.01 -2.99 -31.75
C LYS A 242 -16.86 -2.10 -32.25
N TYR A 243 -15.99 -1.66 -31.34
CA TYR A 243 -14.82 -0.84 -31.69
C TYR A 243 -13.54 -1.66 -31.95
N ASN A 244 -13.65 -2.99 -32.04
CA ASN A 244 -12.52 -3.89 -32.22
C ASN A 244 -11.39 -3.65 -31.20
N THR A 245 -11.77 -3.39 -29.95
CA THR A 245 -10.88 -3.16 -28.82
C THR A 245 -11.11 -4.23 -27.76
N HIS A 246 -10.17 -4.37 -26.84
CA HIS A 246 -10.29 -5.26 -25.69
C HIS A 246 -9.85 -4.56 -24.41
N VAL A 247 -10.27 -5.12 -23.28
CA VAL A 247 -9.98 -4.58 -21.96
C VAL A 247 -8.54 -4.94 -21.58
N VAL A 248 -7.75 -3.98 -21.13
CA VAL A 248 -6.36 -4.18 -20.67
C VAL A 248 -6.28 -4.19 -19.15
N SER A 249 -7.12 -3.42 -18.47
CA SER A 249 -7.23 -3.42 -17.01
C SER A 249 -8.63 -3.02 -16.57
N MET A 250 -9.03 -3.50 -15.40
CA MET A 250 -10.32 -3.20 -14.77
C MET A 250 -10.09 -2.79 -13.32
N SER A 251 -10.93 -1.87 -12.85
CA SER A 251 -10.93 -1.45 -11.45
C SER A 251 -12.36 -1.26 -10.97
N LEU A 252 -12.62 -1.68 -9.73
CA LEU A 252 -13.90 -1.52 -9.07
C LEU A 252 -13.82 -0.31 -8.13
N SER A 253 -14.85 0.54 -8.13
CA SER A 253 -14.96 1.62 -7.15
C SER A 253 -15.12 1.06 -5.73
N PRO A 254 -14.57 1.70 -4.68
CA PRO A 254 -14.75 1.26 -3.29
C PRO A 254 -16.20 1.07 -2.84
N ASN A 255 -17.14 1.85 -3.37
CA ASN A 255 -18.58 1.67 -3.08
C ASN A 255 -19.25 0.54 -3.89
N LEU A 256 -18.46 -0.17 -4.71
CA LEU A 256 -18.82 -1.34 -5.53
C LEU A 256 -19.89 -1.08 -6.59
N SER A 257 -20.16 0.19 -6.92
CA SER A 257 -21.24 0.60 -7.83
C SER A 257 -20.79 0.90 -9.26
N LEU A 258 -19.52 1.25 -9.43
CA LEU A 258 -18.92 1.59 -10.72
C LEU A 258 -17.75 0.64 -11.02
N ILE A 259 -17.61 0.32 -12.29
CA ILE A 259 -16.44 -0.37 -12.82
C ILE A 259 -15.84 0.50 -13.92
N ALA A 260 -14.53 0.68 -13.89
CA ALA A 260 -13.81 1.37 -14.95
C ALA A 260 -12.92 0.36 -15.68
N MET A 261 -12.91 0.46 -17.00
CA MET A 261 -12.18 -0.43 -17.90
C MET A 261 -11.27 0.42 -18.79
N TYR A 262 -9.96 0.19 -18.69
CA TYR A 262 -8.99 0.76 -19.63
C TYR A 262 -8.85 -0.19 -20.80
N CYS A 263 -9.03 0.33 -22.01
CA CYS A 263 -9.11 -0.47 -23.23
C CYS A 263 -7.89 -0.21 -24.12
N ASN A 264 -7.59 -1.16 -25.01
CA ASN A 264 -6.40 -1.09 -25.87
C ASN A 264 -6.43 0.09 -26.87
N ASP A 265 -7.62 0.57 -27.21
CA ASP A 265 -7.86 1.80 -27.98
C ASP A 265 -7.57 3.09 -27.19
N ARG A 266 -6.95 2.99 -26.01
CA ARG A 266 -6.62 4.11 -25.11
C ARG A 266 -7.85 4.85 -24.59
N MET A 267 -9.03 4.25 -24.67
CA MET A 267 -10.24 4.81 -24.07
C MET A 267 -10.52 4.16 -22.72
N ILE A 268 -11.02 4.97 -21.79
CA ILE A 268 -11.48 4.50 -20.49
C ILE A 268 -13.00 4.52 -20.50
N ARG A 269 -13.61 3.36 -20.28
CA ARG A 269 -15.06 3.22 -20.24
C ARG A 269 -15.50 2.86 -18.83
N ILE A 270 -16.39 3.68 -18.28
CA ILE A 270 -16.97 3.49 -16.95
C ILE A 270 -18.38 2.95 -17.11
N PHE A 271 -18.69 1.86 -16.43
CA PHE A 271 -20.01 1.25 -16.42
C PHE A 271 -20.60 1.30 -15.01
N ARG A 272 -21.94 1.39 -14.93
CA ARG A 272 -22.66 1.15 -13.68
C ARG A 272 -22.76 -0.34 -13.47
N PHE A 273 -22.19 -0.86 -12.39
CA PHE A 273 -22.11 -2.29 -12.14
C PHE A 273 -23.49 -2.97 -12.11
N GLU A 274 -24.47 -2.32 -11.48
CA GLU A 274 -25.83 -2.83 -11.33
C GLU A 274 -26.50 -3.17 -12.67
N THR A 275 -26.24 -2.39 -13.72
CA THR A 275 -26.90 -2.54 -15.03
C THR A 275 -25.93 -2.92 -16.15
N MET A 276 -24.62 -2.88 -15.88
CA MET A 276 -23.55 -2.94 -16.87
C MET A 276 -23.77 -2.02 -18.08
N LYS A 277 -24.43 -0.88 -17.85
CA LYS A 277 -24.62 0.17 -18.84
C LYS A 277 -23.51 1.20 -18.75
N LEU A 278 -23.14 1.73 -19.91
CA LEU A 278 -22.10 2.72 -20.05
C LEU A 278 -22.53 4.01 -19.34
N TYR A 279 -21.66 4.50 -18.48
CA TYR A 279 -21.84 5.73 -17.73
C TYR A 279 -21.05 6.88 -18.36
N ARG A 280 -19.75 6.67 -18.63
CA ARG A 280 -18.84 7.69 -19.18
C ARG A 280 -17.75 7.04 -20.02
N VAL A 281 -17.23 7.82 -20.96
CA VAL A 281 -16.05 7.49 -21.75
C VAL A 281 -15.04 8.65 -21.67
N TYR A 282 -13.78 8.34 -21.39
CA TYR A 282 -12.68 9.28 -21.49
C TYR A 282 -11.76 8.85 -22.62
N ASP A 283 -11.44 9.81 -23.49
CA ASP A 283 -10.52 9.64 -24.60
C ASP A 283 -9.11 10.03 -24.15
N GLU A 284 -8.18 9.07 -24.18
CA GLU A 284 -6.75 9.27 -23.91
C GLU A 284 -5.90 8.84 -25.11
N THR A 285 -6.49 8.87 -26.32
CA THR A 285 -5.78 8.57 -27.56
C THR A 285 -4.71 9.61 -27.86
N VAL A 286 -3.66 9.17 -28.56
CA VAL A 286 -2.59 10.07 -29.05
C VAL A 286 -3.17 11.17 -29.96
N THR A 287 -4.21 10.84 -30.74
CA THR A 287 -4.93 11.80 -31.59
C THR A 287 -5.57 12.93 -30.80
N MET A 288 -6.19 12.62 -29.65
CA MET A 288 -6.75 13.64 -28.77
C MET A 288 -5.66 14.61 -28.28
N TYR A 289 -4.51 14.10 -27.85
CA TYR A 289 -3.39 14.93 -27.41
C TYR A 289 -2.80 15.79 -28.54
N SER A 290 -2.74 15.28 -29.78
CA SER A 290 -2.30 16.04 -30.94
C SER A 290 -3.23 17.22 -31.24
N VAL A 291 -4.55 17.00 -31.15
CA VAL A 291 -5.54 18.08 -31.31
C VAL A 291 -5.42 19.09 -30.17
N ALA A 292 -5.26 18.62 -28.93
CA ALA A 292 -5.09 19.47 -27.76
C ALA A 292 -3.88 20.42 -27.86
N GLN A 293 -2.77 20.01 -28.50
CA GLN A 293 -1.62 20.90 -28.72
C GLN A 293 -1.97 22.15 -29.55
N THR A 294 -3.00 22.09 -30.38
CA THR A 294 -3.41 23.21 -31.23
C THR A 294 -4.44 24.12 -30.59
N ASP A 295 -5.12 23.67 -29.53
CA ASP A 295 -6.15 24.44 -28.84
C ASP A 295 -5.56 25.26 -27.69
N PRO A 296 -5.61 26.60 -27.74
CA PRO A 296 -5.13 27.47 -26.66
C PRO A 296 -5.88 27.26 -25.33
N ASN A 297 -7.14 26.81 -25.38
CA ASN A 297 -7.96 26.58 -24.18
C ASN A 297 -7.56 25.31 -23.42
N GLN A 298 -6.75 24.44 -24.04
CA GLN A 298 -6.29 23.17 -23.46
C GLN A 298 -4.81 23.18 -23.10
N SER A 299 -4.28 24.34 -22.69
CA SER A 299 -2.87 24.53 -22.31
C SER A 299 -2.39 23.56 -21.22
N VAL A 300 -3.29 23.09 -20.35
CA VAL A 300 -2.99 22.07 -19.34
C VAL A 300 -2.50 20.75 -19.97
N LEU A 301 -2.93 20.43 -21.19
CA LEU A 301 -2.54 19.25 -21.95
C LEU A 301 -1.34 19.48 -22.88
N HIS A 302 -0.82 20.71 -22.95
CA HIS A 302 0.31 21.05 -23.80
C HIS A 302 1.61 20.43 -23.27
N PHE A 303 2.45 20.03 -24.21
CA PHE A 303 3.82 19.54 -23.99
C PHE A 303 4.80 20.40 -24.76
N ASP A 304 6.06 20.39 -24.32
CA ASP A 304 7.15 20.85 -25.18
C ASP A 304 7.22 19.98 -26.44
N SER A 305 7.46 20.60 -27.61
CA SER A 305 7.41 19.87 -28.89
C SER A 305 8.35 18.67 -28.92
N SER A 306 9.56 18.78 -28.35
CA SER A 306 10.51 17.67 -28.28
C SER A 306 10.09 16.57 -27.30
N ASP A 307 9.37 16.90 -26.23
CA ASP A 307 8.85 15.91 -25.28
C ASP A 307 7.62 15.19 -25.85
N PHE A 308 6.76 15.91 -26.58
CA PHE A 308 5.61 15.34 -27.28
C PHE A 308 6.01 14.21 -28.23
N LEU A 309 7.00 14.44 -29.11
CA LEU A 309 7.48 13.42 -30.05
C LEU A 309 8.06 12.19 -29.34
N ARG A 310 8.76 12.39 -28.22
CA ARG A 310 9.30 11.29 -27.40
C ARG A 310 8.18 10.46 -26.77
N ARG A 311 7.19 11.12 -26.16
CA ARG A 311 6.03 10.45 -25.55
C ARG A 311 5.19 9.73 -26.60
N GLN A 312 5.02 10.31 -27.79
CA GLN A 312 4.28 9.69 -28.90
C GLN A 312 4.99 8.41 -29.37
N SER A 313 6.31 8.45 -29.51
CA SER A 313 7.12 7.26 -29.83
C SER A 313 6.96 6.17 -28.77
N CYS A 314 6.96 6.54 -27.48
CA CYS A 314 6.74 5.61 -26.38
C CYS A 314 5.35 4.96 -26.43
N GLU A 315 4.29 5.72 -26.74
CA GLU A 315 2.93 5.17 -26.89
C GLU A 315 2.82 4.15 -28.03
N ASN A 316 3.57 4.35 -29.12
CA ASN A 316 3.66 3.39 -30.24
C ASN A 316 4.41 2.10 -29.87
N GLU A 317 5.34 2.17 -28.92
CA GLU A 317 5.99 0.97 -28.39
C GLU A 317 5.07 0.21 -27.45
N ILE A 318 4.35 0.92 -26.57
CA ILE A 318 3.37 0.31 -25.66
C ILE A 318 2.23 -0.33 -26.46
N SER A 319 1.80 0.26 -27.59
CA SER A 319 0.76 -0.35 -28.43
C SER A 319 1.18 -1.69 -29.04
N LYS A 320 2.48 -1.97 -29.17
CA LYS A 320 2.96 -3.29 -29.61
C LYS A 320 2.77 -4.38 -28.56
N LEU A 321 2.54 -3.99 -27.29
CA LEU A 321 2.25 -4.88 -26.17
C LEU A 321 0.76 -5.22 -26.06
N SER A 322 -0.06 -4.91 -27.08
CA SER A 322 -1.51 -5.10 -27.11
C SER A 322 -2.02 -6.55 -26.97
N GLY A 323 -1.15 -7.50 -26.65
CA GLY A 323 -1.51 -8.89 -26.31
C GLY A 323 -0.83 -9.40 -25.03
N GLU A 324 -0.02 -8.58 -24.37
CA GLU A 324 0.76 -8.95 -23.18
C GLU A 324 0.03 -8.52 -21.90
N GLY A 325 -1.03 -9.25 -21.54
CA GLY A 325 -1.67 -9.17 -20.23
C GLY A 325 -1.98 -7.77 -19.69
N GLU A 326 -2.04 -7.63 -18.37
CA GLU A 326 -2.24 -6.34 -17.70
C GLU A 326 -0.92 -5.57 -17.55
N TYR A 327 -0.67 -4.60 -18.44
CA TYR A 327 0.53 -3.75 -18.38
C TYR A 327 0.29 -2.34 -17.80
N THR A 328 -0.96 -1.91 -17.68
CA THR A 328 -1.35 -0.62 -17.05
C THR A 328 -2.47 -0.87 -16.05
N ASN A 329 -2.75 0.06 -15.15
CA ASN A 329 -3.93 -0.02 -14.28
C ASN A 329 -4.63 1.33 -14.11
N LEU A 330 -5.74 1.31 -13.38
CA LEU A 330 -6.54 2.47 -13.02
C LEU A 330 -7.13 2.26 -11.62
N LEU A 331 -7.36 3.35 -10.89
CA LEU A 331 -7.79 3.32 -9.51
C LEU A 331 -8.93 4.30 -9.28
N PHE A 332 -9.81 3.95 -8.35
CA PHE A 332 -10.73 4.90 -7.75
C PHE A 332 -10.15 5.38 -6.42
N ASP A 333 -10.50 6.60 -6.04
CA ASP A 333 -10.21 7.09 -4.70
C ASP A 333 -11.17 6.47 -3.67
N SER A 334 -10.84 6.63 -2.38
CA SER A 334 -11.65 6.17 -1.24
C SER A 334 -13.12 6.63 -1.29
N SER A 335 -13.40 7.81 -1.84
CA SER A 335 -14.77 8.34 -1.98
C SER A 335 -15.53 7.83 -3.20
N SER A 336 -14.87 7.10 -4.11
CA SER A 336 -15.41 6.65 -5.40
C SER A 336 -15.83 7.77 -6.36
N ASN A 337 -15.41 9.02 -6.13
CA ASN A 337 -15.78 10.17 -6.96
C ASN A 337 -14.67 10.56 -7.95
N TYR A 338 -13.46 10.09 -7.72
CA TYR A 338 -12.30 10.39 -8.54
C TYR A 338 -11.77 9.11 -9.18
N LEU A 339 -11.39 9.23 -10.45
CA LEU A 339 -10.68 8.20 -11.19
C LEU A 339 -9.24 8.67 -11.40
N ILE A 340 -8.30 7.77 -11.16
CA ILE A 340 -6.86 8.02 -11.20
C ILE A 340 -6.26 7.01 -12.16
N TYR A 341 -5.53 7.51 -13.16
CA TYR A 341 -4.95 6.63 -14.16
C TYR A 341 -3.69 7.25 -14.79
N PRO A 342 -2.70 6.42 -15.15
CA PRO A 342 -1.55 6.86 -15.90
C PRO A 342 -1.89 7.01 -17.38
N CYS A 343 -1.33 8.04 -17.99
CA CYS A 343 -1.55 8.42 -19.38
C CYS A 343 -0.28 9.06 -19.97
N MET A 344 -0.34 9.48 -21.22
CA MET A 344 0.77 10.15 -21.91
C MET A 344 1.27 11.39 -21.14
N LEU A 345 0.38 12.12 -20.47
CA LEU A 345 0.70 13.34 -19.72
C LEU A 345 1.43 13.08 -18.39
N GLY A 346 1.20 11.93 -17.77
CA GLY A 346 1.54 11.67 -16.37
C GLY A 346 0.42 10.85 -15.72
N VAL A 347 0.10 11.11 -14.46
CA VAL A 347 -1.06 10.50 -13.78
C VAL A 347 -2.18 11.53 -13.67
N LYS A 348 -3.30 11.30 -14.35
CA LYS A 348 -4.48 12.17 -14.29
C LYS A 348 -5.38 11.77 -13.13
N ILE A 349 -5.95 12.78 -12.48
CA ILE A 349 -7.01 12.65 -11.49
C ILE A 349 -8.23 13.40 -12.01
N VAL A 350 -9.29 12.66 -12.32
CA VAL A 350 -10.53 13.18 -12.90
C VAL A 350 -11.66 12.96 -11.93
N ASN A 351 -12.40 14.03 -11.61
CA ASN A 351 -13.65 13.91 -10.87
C ASN A 351 -14.74 13.40 -11.83
N ILE A 352 -15.23 12.19 -11.59
CA ILE A 352 -16.22 11.53 -12.45
C ILE A 352 -17.64 12.09 -12.26
N VAL A 353 -17.89 12.76 -11.14
CA VAL A 353 -19.19 13.40 -10.86
C VAL A 353 -19.28 14.71 -11.61
N THR A 354 -18.26 15.58 -11.48
CA THR A 354 -18.22 16.90 -12.14
C THR A 354 -17.70 16.85 -13.57
N ASN A 355 -17.09 15.73 -13.99
CA ASN A 355 -16.46 15.52 -15.29
C ASN A 355 -15.34 16.54 -15.57
N LYS A 356 -14.53 16.82 -14.55
CA LYS A 356 -13.42 17.78 -14.64
C LYS A 356 -12.10 17.09 -14.35
N LEU A 357 -11.07 17.46 -15.12
CA LEU A 357 -9.70 17.19 -14.75
C LEU A 357 -9.36 18.04 -13.55
N VAL A 358 -8.98 17.39 -12.45
CA VAL A 358 -8.74 18.05 -11.17
C VAL A 358 -7.25 18.24 -10.93
N ARG A 359 -6.44 17.24 -11.29
CA ARG A 359 -4.99 17.29 -11.09
C ARG A 359 -4.26 16.39 -12.08
N VAL A 360 -3.01 16.74 -12.35
CA VAL A 360 -2.05 15.93 -13.08
C VAL A 360 -0.79 15.82 -12.24
N ILE A 361 -0.32 14.61 -11.99
CA ILE A 361 0.87 14.31 -11.20
C ILE A 361 1.96 13.80 -12.13
N GLY A 362 3.22 14.20 -11.89
CA GLY A 362 4.36 13.73 -12.67
C GLY A 362 4.44 14.28 -14.10
N LYS A 363 3.73 15.38 -14.41
CA LYS A 363 3.74 15.99 -15.75
C LYS A 363 5.12 16.50 -16.15
N SER A 364 5.83 17.09 -15.17
CA SER A 364 7.10 17.77 -15.41
C SER A 364 8.29 16.83 -15.57
N GLU A 365 8.11 15.52 -15.35
CA GLU A 365 9.17 14.53 -15.52
C GLU A 365 9.33 14.14 -17.00
N PRO A 366 10.41 14.56 -17.67
CA PRO A 366 10.60 14.28 -19.08
C PRO A 366 10.87 12.78 -19.28
N SER A 367 10.34 12.21 -20.36
CA SER A 367 10.61 10.81 -20.74
C SER A 367 10.13 9.72 -19.76
N LEU A 368 9.36 10.05 -18.71
CA LEU A 368 8.71 9.06 -17.86
C LEU A 368 7.28 8.80 -18.34
N ARG A 369 6.99 7.52 -18.63
CA ARG A 369 5.66 7.03 -18.94
C ARG A 369 5.25 6.03 -17.87
N TYR A 370 4.47 6.52 -16.90
CA TYR A 370 3.99 5.69 -15.80
C TYR A 370 3.09 4.56 -16.30
N MET A 371 3.14 3.37 -15.71
CA MET A 371 2.40 2.20 -16.22
C MET A 371 1.42 1.67 -15.18
N LYS A 372 1.90 1.21 -14.02
CA LYS A 372 1.03 0.85 -12.89
C LYS A 372 1.21 1.84 -11.76
N ILE A 373 0.10 2.19 -11.13
CA ILE A 373 0.04 3.11 -10.00
C ILE A 373 -0.60 2.42 -8.79
N SER A 374 -0.24 2.86 -7.60
CA SER A 374 -0.93 2.49 -6.37
C SER A 374 -1.00 3.70 -5.45
N LEU A 375 -2.15 3.89 -4.82
CA LEU A 375 -2.44 5.04 -3.98
C LEU A 375 -2.69 4.59 -2.56
N LEU A 376 -2.03 5.25 -1.62
CA LEU A 376 -2.23 5.04 -0.20
C LEU A 376 -2.91 6.29 0.36
N GLN A 377 -4.18 6.17 0.75
CA GLN A 377 -4.98 7.28 1.31
C GLN A 377 -5.40 6.96 2.75
N HIS A 378 -5.59 8.01 3.56
CA HIS A 378 -6.22 7.91 4.89
C HIS A 378 -5.58 6.90 5.83
N VAL A 379 -4.25 6.77 5.77
CA VAL A 379 -3.54 5.83 6.62
C VAL A 379 -3.41 6.41 8.02
N VAL A 380 -4.35 6.01 8.87
CA VAL A 380 -4.35 6.35 10.30
C VAL A 380 -3.24 5.56 10.99
N ASP A 381 -2.44 6.26 11.78
CA ASP A 381 -1.55 5.62 12.73
C ASP A 381 -2.35 4.98 13.86
N LYS A 382 -2.79 3.73 13.68
CA LYS A 382 -3.61 3.03 14.69
C LYS A 382 -2.88 2.92 16.03
N VAL A 383 -1.57 2.73 16.02
CA VAL A 383 -0.74 2.63 17.23
C VAL A 383 -0.76 3.98 17.96
N ARG A 384 -0.46 5.07 17.26
CA ARG A 384 -0.48 6.43 17.84
C ARG A 384 -1.89 6.90 18.24
N LEU A 385 -2.93 6.59 17.46
CA LEU A 385 -4.32 6.92 17.78
C LEU A 385 -4.79 6.23 19.06
N LEU A 386 -4.45 4.94 19.24
CA LEU A 386 -4.75 4.20 20.46
C LEU A 386 -4.00 4.79 21.66
N LEU A 387 -2.75 5.19 21.48
CA LEU A 387 -1.94 5.86 22.51
C LEU A 387 -2.49 7.26 22.86
N CYS A 388 -2.84 8.08 21.87
CA CYS A 388 -3.41 9.41 22.08
C CYS A 388 -4.76 9.35 22.78
N LYS A 389 -5.66 8.43 22.41
CA LYS A 389 -6.92 8.23 23.13
C LYS A 389 -6.71 7.85 24.60
N ARG A 390 -5.62 7.16 24.92
CA ARG A 390 -5.32 6.68 26.28
C ARG A 390 -4.62 7.72 27.15
N TYR A 391 -3.82 8.63 26.56
CA TYR A 391 -2.97 9.56 27.31
C TYR A 391 -3.29 11.06 27.11
N LYS A 392 -3.95 11.47 26.01
CA LYS A 392 -4.38 12.85 25.73
C LYS A 392 -5.73 12.87 24.96
N PRO A 393 -6.87 12.80 25.65
CA PRO A 393 -8.20 12.71 25.00
C PRO A 393 -8.65 14.00 24.28
N SER A 394 -7.87 15.09 24.31
CA SER A 394 -8.19 16.39 23.70
C SER A 394 -7.43 16.71 22.41
N MET A 395 -6.68 15.75 21.84
CA MET A 395 -6.00 15.94 20.54
C MET A 395 -6.94 15.54 19.40
N ASP A 396 -7.02 16.39 18.36
CA ASP A 396 -7.82 16.13 17.16
C ASP A 396 -7.30 14.88 16.44
N ALA A 397 -8.18 13.89 16.24
CA ALA A 397 -7.87 12.64 15.54
C ALA A 397 -7.38 12.83 14.08
N ASN A 398 -7.54 14.03 13.52
CA ASN A 398 -7.10 14.38 12.16
C ASN A 398 -5.59 14.68 12.05
N GLN A 399 -4.86 14.90 13.15
CA GLN A 399 -3.40 15.15 13.12
C GLN A 399 -2.56 13.88 12.93
N ASP A 400 -3.14 12.70 13.10
CA ASP A 400 -2.44 11.41 13.05
C ASP A 400 -2.65 10.64 11.72
N VAL A 401 -3.15 11.34 10.69
CA VAL A 401 -3.32 10.80 9.34
C VAL A 401 -2.09 11.15 8.52
N LEU A 402 -1.38 10.13 8.03
CA LEU A 402 -0.25 10.36 7.13
C LEU A 402 -0.74 10.97 5.81
N PRO A 403 0.04 11.88 5.19
CA PRO A 403 -0.36 12.46 3.92
C PRO A 403 -0.47 11.37 2.83
N PRO A 404 -1.34 11.55 1.83
CA PRO A 404 -1.52 10.58 0.78
C PRO A 404 -0.28 10.49 -0.10
N ILE A 405 0.09 9.26 -0.47
CA ILE A 405 1.19 9.02 -1.40
C ILE A 405 0.73 8.22 -2.60
N LEU A 406 1.31 8.51 -3.75
CA LEU A 406 1.12 7.76 -4.98
C LEU A 406 2.44 7.14 -5.39
N MET A 407 2.46 5.83 -5.56
CA MET A 407 3.62 5.11 -6.06
C MET A 407 3.35 4.64 -7.48
N ALA A 408 4.32 4.83 -8.38
CA ALA A 408 4.18 4.52 -9.80
C ALA A 408 5.38 3.74 -10.34
N THR A 409 5.12 2.78 -11.23
CA THR A 409 6.12 2.16 -12.10
C THR A 409 6.18 2.93 -13.43
N SER A 410 7.29 2.83 -14.17
CA SER A 410 7.42 3.44 -15.50
C SER A 410 7.81 2.41 -16.55
N PHE A 411 7.41 2.67 -17.80
CA PHE A 411 7.69 1.82 -18.95
C PHE A 411 9.18 1.56 -19.12
N GLN A 412 9.57 0.28 -19.14
CA GLN A 412 10.97 -0.17 -19.28
C GLN A 412 11.97 0.52 -18.33
N LYS A 413 11.52 0.84 -17.11
CA LYS A 413 12.40 1.33 -16.04
C LYS A 413 12.47 0.32 -14.91
N SER A 414 13.66 0.19 -14.32
CA SER A 414 13.89 -0.60 -13.12
C SER A 414 13.65 0.21 -11.83
N LYS A 415 12.96 1.35 -11.92
CA LYS A 415 12.69 2.23 -10.79
C LYS A 415 11.19 2.33 -10.51
N VAL A 416 10.88 2.54 -9.25
CA VAL A 416 9.58 2.98 -8.76
C VAL A 416 9.68 4.41 -8.28
N TYR A 417 8.64 5.21 -8.52
CA TYR A 417 8.60 6.65 -8.26
C TYR A 417 7.51 6.95 -7.26
N ILE A 418 7.79 7.81 -6.29
CA ILE A 418 6.86 8.21 -5.23
C ILE A 418 6.53 9.68 -5.38
N PHE A 419 5.24 10.00 -5.32
CA PHE A 419 4.71 11.35 -5.36
C PHE A 419 4.06 11.68 -4.03
N THR A 420 4.34 12.88 -3.54
CA THR A 420 3.92 13.41 -2.25
C THR A 420 3.11 14.69 -2.45
N ASP A 421 2.72 15.33 -1.36
CA ASP A 421 2.05 16.63 -1.37
C ASP A 421 2.97 17.78 -1.79
N LYS A 422 4.28 17.63 -1.64
CA LYS A 422 5.28 18.64 -1.99
C LYS A 422 6.21 18.17 -3.10
N ASP A 423 6.58 19.12 -3.95
CA ASP A 423 7.71 18.97 -4.88
C ASP A 423 9.03 18.95 -4.08
N PRO A 424 10.03 18.17 -4.52
CA PRO A 424 11.34 18.13 -3.87
C PRO A 424 12.09 19.46 -4.04
N ASP A 425 12.83 19.86 -3.01
CA ASP A 425 13.74 21.01 -3.07
C ASP A 425 14.99 20.68 -3.90
N ASP A 426 15.76 21.71 -4.31
CA ASP A 426 16.95 21.53 -5.17
C ASP A 426 17.96 20.51 -4.61
N ASP A 427 18.22 20.54 -3.31
CA ASP A 427 19.10 19.58 -2.63
C ASP A 427 18.52 18.15 -2.62
N GLU A 428 17.20 18.02 -2.55
CA GLU A 428 16.51 16.73 -2.59
C GLU A 428 16.51 16.15 -4.01
N ILE A 429 16.46 16.98 -5.05
CA ILE A 429 16.52 16.55 -6.46
C ILE A 429 17.85 15.82 -6.76
N GLU A 430 18.94 16.20 -6.12
CA GLU A 430 20.23 15.51 -6.29
C GLU A 430 20.26 14.12 -5.62
N THR A 431 19.47 13.92 -4.56
CA THR A 431 19.53 12.73 -3.70
C THR A 431 18.28 11.83 -3.75
N ARG A 432 17.24 12.23 -4.50
CA ARG A 432 15.96 11.52 -4.61
C ARG A 432 16.04 10.12 -5.21
N ASP A 433 17.08 9.85 -5.98
CA ASP A 433 17.26 8.56 -6.66
C ASP A 433 18.03 7.57 -5.79
N VAL A 434 17.30 6.71 -5.09
CA VAL A 434 17.87 5.74 -4.15
C VAL A 434 18.08 4.40 -4.84
N ILE A 435 19.33 3.94 -4.85
CA ILE A 435 19.67 2.58 -5.31
C ILE A 435 19.41 1.61 -4.15
N SER A 436 18.22 1.01 -4.12
CA SER A 436 17.86 0.02 -3.10
C SER A 436 18.77 -1.21 -3.14
N ASP A 437 19.42 -1.49 -4.28
CA ASP A 437 20.38 -2.58 -4.40
C ASP A 437 21.72 -2.28 -3.70
N GLN A 438 22.04 -1.04 -3.29
CA GLN A 438 23.19 -0.80 -2.39
C GLN A 438 22.86 -1.06 -0.92
N GLN A 439 21.57 -1.16 -0.59
CA GLN A 439 21.09 -1.74 0.66
C GLN A 439 21.02 -3.28 0.55
N GLY A 440 20.63 -3.84 -0.61
CA GLY A 440 20.53 -5.30 -0.83
C GLY A 440 21.77 -6.06 -1.36
N GLN A 441 22.74 -5.42 -2.02
CA GLN A 441 23.96 -6.05 -2.57
C GLN A 441 25.20 -5.88 -1.68
N LYS A 442 25.06 -5.24 -0.52
CA LYS A 442 25.92 -5.58 0.62
C LYS A 442 25.44 -6.84 1.34
N GLU A 443 24.30 -7.41 0.96
CA GLU A 443 23.62 -8.46 1.74
C GLU A 443 23.41 -9.81 1.05
N GLU A 444 23.73 -10.00 -0.24
CA GLU A 444 23.57 -11.33 -0.86
C GLU A 444 24.71 -11.74 -1.82
N THR A 445 25.94 -11.87 -1.28
CA THR A 445 26.81 -13.06 -1.48
C THR A 445 27.87 -13.10 -0.38
N LYS A 446 27.53 -13.53 0.84
CA LYS A 446 28.49 -14.22 1.70
C LYS A 446 27.78 -15.38 2.37
N VAL A 447 28.24 -16.58 2.04
CA VAL A 447 28.26 -17.73 2.95
C VAL A 447 28.39 -17.21 4.37
N VAL A 448 27.52 -17.69 5.27
CA VAL A 448 27.55 -17.43 6.71
C VAL A 448 29.00 -17.32 7.17
N ASP A 449 29.47 -16.09 7.32
CA ASP A 449 30.70 -15.77 8.01
C ASP A 449 30.31 -14.82 9.12
N LYS A 450 30.64 -15.22 10.34
CA LYS A 450 30.10 -14.75 11.61
C LYS A 450 30.46 -13.27 11.91
N GLY A 451 29.83 -12.31 11.23
CA GLY A 451 30.03 -10.89 11.50
C GLY A 451 29.18 -9.95 10.65
N GLY A 452 27.89 -9.80 10.99
CA GLY A 452 27.06 -8.68 10.51
C GLY A 452 27.51 -7.35 11.11
N LYS A 453 27.19 -6.22 10.45
CA LYS A 453 27.36 -4.90 11.04
C LYS A 453 26.35 -4.73 12.17
N LEU A 454 26.84 -4.82 13.39
CA LEU A 454 26.08 -4.58 14.62
C LEU A 454 25.84 -3.07 14.80
N ALA A 455 24.66 -2.71 15.32
CA ALA A 455 24.33 -1.31 15.59
C ALA A 455 25.32 -0.70 16.59
N LYS A 456 25.76 0.52 16.31
CA LYS A 456 26.67 1.27 17.19
C LYS A 456 25.91 2.12 18.20
N GLU A 457 24.71 2.54 17.83
CA GLU A 457 23.83 3.35 18.66
C GLU A 457 22.39 2.87 18.47
N ALA A 458 21.50 3.21 19.41
CA ALA A 458 20.07 3.03 19.26
C ALA A 458 19.31 4.14 19.99
N ILE A 459 18.10 4.43 19.53
CA ILE A 459 17.19 5.38 20.18
C ILE A 459 15.99 4.59 20.70
N ILE A 460 15.78 4.59 22.01
CA ILE A 460 14.64 3.98 22.68
C ILE A 460 13.58 5.07 22.83
N HIS A 461 12.55 5.03 21.98
CA HIS A 461 11.41 5.93 22.07
C HIS A 461 10.48 5.44 23.16
N THR A 462 10.24 6.25 24.19
CA THR A 462 9.35 5.90 25.30
C THR A 462 8.17 6.86 25.39
N SER A 463 7.13 6.46 26.12
CA SER A 463 6.00 7.33 26.48
C SER A 463 6.40 8.60 27.25
N LYS A 464 7.64 8.70 27.74
CA LYS A 464 8.18 9.85 28.48
C LYS A 464 9.17 10.70 27.68
N GLY A 465 9.66 10.20 26.54
CA GLY A 465 10.69 10.84 25.74
C GLY A 465 11.69 9.83 25.18
N ASP A 466 12.72 10.32 24.52
CA ASP A 466 13.70 9.49 23.81
C ASP A 466 14.96 9.28 24.66
N ILE A 467 15.47 8.05 24.66
CA ILE A 467 16.73 7.67 25.32
C ILE A 467 17.70 7.19 24.24
N HIS A 468 18.77 7.94 24.02
CA HIS A 468 19.83 7.56 23.08
C HIS A 468 20.86 6.71 23.80
N VAL A 469 21.22 5.56 23.24
CA VAL A 469 22.21 4.64 23.80
C VAL A 469 23.31 4.37 22.78
N GLN A 470 24.55 4.36 23.25
CA GLN A 470 25.70 3.80 22.54
C GLN A 470 25.82 2.32 22.90
N LEU A 471 26.09 1.48 21.90
CA LEU A 471 26.18 0.02 22.02
C LEU A 471 27.64 -0.44 21.91
N PHE A 472 28.05 -1.35 22.79
CA PHE A 472 29.41 -1.90 22.87
C PHE A 472 29.56 -3.15 22.01
N TYR A 473 29.37 -2.97 20.71
CA TYR A 473 29.29 -4.07 19.75
C TYR A 473 30.62 -4.80 19.53
N ASN A 474 31.77 -4.20 19.85
CA ASN A 474 33.07 -4.87 19.71
C ASN A 474 33.27 -5.93 20.80
N GLU A 475 32.80 -5.62 22.01
CA GLU A 475 32.95 -6.41 23.23
C GLU A 475 31.80 -7.41 23.43
N CYS A 476 30.56 -7.02 23.12
CA CYS A 476 29.34 -7.82 23.38
C CYS A 476 28.56 -8.05 22.08
N LYS A 477 29.11 -8.87 21.19
CA LYS A 477 28.60 -9.06 19.83
C LYS A 477 27.22 -9.69 19.80
N LYS A 478 27.05 -10.82 20.51
CA LYS A 478 25.76 -11.55 20.54
C LYS A 478 24.68 -10.73 21.21
N THR A 479 25.03 -10.02 22.27
CA THR A 479 24.08 -9.21 23.03
C THR A 479 23.58 -8.04 22.20
N VAL A 480 24.50 -7.34 21.51
CA VAL A 480 24.12 -6.24 20.62
C VAL A 480 23.36 -6.75 19.40
N GLU A 481 23.69 -7.93 18.86
CA GLU A 481 22.95 -8.57 17.78
C GLU A 481 21.50 -8.85 18.20
N ASN A 482 21.31 -9.51 19.34
CA ASN A 482 20.01 -9.83 19.91
C ASN A 482 19.16 -8.57 20.13
N PHE A 483 19.72 -7.54 20.77
CA PHE A 483 19.02 -6.28 21.02
C PHE A 483 18.67 -5.54 19.72
N THR A 484 19.58 -5.50 18.76
CA THR A 484 19.39 -4.81 17.47
C THR A 484 18.31 -5.50 16.63
N VAL A 485 18.37 -6.81 16.51
CA VAL A 485 17.42 -7.59 15.69
C VAL A 485 16.02 -7.55 16.31
N HIS A 486 15.90 -7.70 17.64
CA HIS A 486 14.61 -7.53 18.33
C HIS A 486 14.02 -6.13 18.12
N SER A 487 14.87 -5.09 18.14
CA SER A 487 14.44 -3.72 17.87
C SER A 487 13.93 -3.54 16.44
N LEU A 488 14.63 -4.07 15.44
CA LEU A 488 14.23 -4.00 14.02
C LEU A 488 12.93 -4.77 13.74
N ASN A 489 12.75 -5.91 14.40
CA ASN A 489 11.53 -6.72 14.28
C ASN A 489 10.34 -6.12 15.04
N GLY A 490 10.53 -4.99 15.74
CA GLY A 490 9.51 -4.37 16.58
C GLY A 490 9.12 -5.19 17.81
N TYR A 491 9.97 -6.13 18.25
CA TYR A 491 9.71 -7.00 19.40
C TYR A 491 9.48 -6.21 20.69
N TYR A 492 10.21 -5.10 20.85
CA TYR A 492 10.09 -4.22 22.01
C TYR A 492 8.92 -3.24 21.93
N ASN A 493 8.24 -3.13 20.78
CA ASN A 493 7.18 -2.14 20.57
C ASN A 493 5.96 -2.47 21.44
N GLY A 494 5.59 -1.54 22.32
CA GLY A 494 4.49 -1.73 23.26
C GLY A 494 4.87 -2.43 24.57
N THR A 495 6.12 -2.88 24.72
CA THR A 495 6.61 -3.42 26.00
C THR A 495 6.73 -2.32 27.06
N ILE A 496 6.71 -2.69 28.34
CA ILE A 496 6.76 -1.73 29.45
C ILE A 496 8.05 -1.85 30.25
N PHE A 497 8.42 -0.76 30.91
CA PHE A 497 9.32 -0.82 32.05
C PHE A 497 8.57 -1.42 33.25
N HIS A 498 8.53 -2.75 33.32
CA HIS A 498 7.74 -3.49 34.30
C HIS A 498 8.31 -3.42 35.72
N ARG A 499 9.57 -2.99 35.88
CA ARG A 499 10.23 -2.84 37.17
C ARG A 499 11.10 -1.58 37.21
N VAL A 500 10.86 -0.71 38.19
CA VAL A 500 11.52 0.57 38.38
C VAL A 500 11.89 0.73 39.84
N ILE A 501 13.20 0.76 40.15
CA ILE A 501 13.70 0.87 41.52
C ILE A 501 14.49 2.16 41.65
N LYS A 502 14.00 3.03 42.53
CA LYS A 502 14.64 4.33 42.81
C LYS A 502 16.04 4.15 43.38
N ASN A 503 16.98 4.96 42.90
CA ASN A 503 18.42 4.89 43.15
C ASN A 503 19.03 3.52 42.79
N PHE A 504 18.49 2.87 41.77
CA PHE A 504 19.04 1.60 41.29
C PHE A 504 18.95 1.47 39.77
N MET A 505 17.78 1.16 39.21
CA MET A 505 17.63 0.87 37.78
C MET A 505 16.18 0.89 37.30
N ILE A 506 16.01 1.01 35.98
CA ILE A 506 14.75 0.77 35.25
C ILE A 506 14.92 -0.44 34.34
N GLN A 507 13.98 -1.39 34.37
CA GLN A 507 14.05 -2.67 33.64
C GLN A 507 12.84 -2.84 32.71
N GLY A 508 13.10 -3.29 31.49
CA GLY A 508 12.12 -3.50 30.43
C GLY A 508 12.52 -4.65 29.49
N GLY A 509 11.85 -4.75 28.35
CA GLY A 509 12.16 -5.77 27.34
C GLY A 509 11.50 -7.13 27.58
N ASP A 510 10.49 -7.19 28.45
CA ASP A 510 9.63 -8.36 28.66
C ASP A 510 8.28 -8.16 27.95
N PRO A 511 7.90 -9.03 26.98
CA PRO A 511 6.60 -8.99 26.33
C PRO A 511 5.39 -9.22 27.26
N THR A 512 5.55 -10.01 28.33
CA THR A 512 4.45 -10.27 29.28
C THR A 512 4.30 -9.13 30.30
N GLY A 513 5.38 -8.39 30.54
CA GLY A 513 5.40 -7.21 31.41
C GLY A 513 5.29 -7.56 32.91
N ASP A 514 5.69 -8.78 33.29
CA ASP A 514 5.69 -9.29 34.66
C ASP A 514 7.07 -9.77 35.14
N GLY A 515 8.08 -9.69 34.27
CA GLY A 515 9.47 -10.06 34.52
C GLY A 515 9.77 -11.54 34.26
N THR A 516 8.78 -12.35 33.85
CA THR A 516 8.94 -13.80 33.66
C THR A 516 9.15 -14.21 32.20
N GLY A 517 8.79 -13.35 31.25
CA GLY A 517 8.85 -13.63 29.83
C GLY A 517 10.10 -13.08 29.13
N GLY A 518 10.16 -13.30 27.83
CA GLY A 518 11.23 -12.78 26.98
C GLY A 518 12.21 -13.86 26.53
N GLU A 519 12.41 -13.94 25.22
CA GLU A 519 13.29 -14.93 24.58
C GLU A 519 14.29 -14.22 23.69
N SER A 520 15.45 -14.83 23.45
CA SER A 520 16.41 -14.30 22.49
C SER A 520 15.91 -14.46 21.05
N ILE A 521 16.56 -13.80 20.11
CA ILE A 521 16.29 -13.96 18.67
C ILE A 521 16.53 -15.39 18.16
N TRP A 522 17.22 -16.23 18.94
CA TRP A 522 17.49 -17.63 18.62
C TRP A 522 16.46 -18.60 19.20
N GLY A 523 15.49 -18.12 19.99
CA GLY A 523 14.44 -18.95 20.60
C GLY A 523 14.89 -19.73 21.84
N ASN A 524 16.08 -19.46 22.36
CA ASN A 524 16.62 -20.03 23.59
C ASN A 524 17.50 -19.02 24.33
N GLU A 525 17.83 -19.28 25.60
CA GLU A 525 18.78 -18.44 26.36
C GLU A 525 20.18 -18.45 25.74
N PHE A 526 20.94 -17.35 25.91
CA PHE A 526 22.33 -17.24 25.41
C PHE A 526 23.33 -16.77 26.49
N GLU A 527 24.62 -16.97 26.21
CA GLU A 527 25.71 -16.76 27.15
C GLU A 527 25.96 -15.29 27.55
N ASP A 528 26.62 -15.09 28.69
CA ASP A 528 27.07 -13.75 29.11
C ASP A 528 28.36 -13.33 28.39
N GLU A 529 28.44 -12.07 27.96
CA GLU A 529 29.62 -11.46 27.32
C GLU A 529 30.30 -10.47 28.29
N ILE A 530 30.86 -10.98 29.38
CA ILE A 530 31.53 -10.16 30.40
C ILE A 530 32.90 -9.69 29.92
N HIS A 531 33.09 -8.36 29.86
CA HIS A 531 34.36 -7.75 29.45
C HIS A 531 34.97 -6.90 30.58
N PRO A 532 36.29 -7.01 30.91
CA PRO A 532 36.90 -6.30 32.04
C PRO A 532 36.83 -4.77 31.99
N SER A 533 36.69 -4.19 30.79
CA SER A 533 36.55 -2.74 30.60
C SER A 533 35.11 -2.24 30.75
N LEU A 534 34.11 -3.14 30.72
CA LEU A 534 32.69 -2.81 30.77
C LEU A 534 32.15 -3.08 32.17
N LYS A 535 31.86 -2.00 32.90
CA LYS A 535 31.47 -2.04 34.32
C LYS A 535 30.29 -1.11 34.57
N HIS A 536 29.58 -1.36 35.65
CA HIS A 536 28.56 -0.49 36.22
C HIS A 536 29.20 0.63 37.07
N ASP A 537 30.29 1.22 36.57
CA ASP A 537 31.09 2.23 37.27
C ASP A 537 30.41 3.61 37.34
N ARG A 538 29.39 3.81 36.51
CA ARG A 538 28.67 5.07 36.31
C ARG A 538 27.16 4.82 36.13
N PRO A 539 26.31 5.81 36.45
CA PRO A 539 24.89 5.73 36.13
C PRO A 539 24.67 5.63 34.62
N PHE A 540 23.45 5.26 34.24
CA PHE A 540 22.98 5.13 32.87
C PHE A 540 23.68 4.05 32.05
N THR A 541 24.13 3.00 32.72
CA THR A 541 24.73 1.82 32.08
C THR A 541 23.61 0.86 31.66
N LEU A 542 23.65 0.40 30.40
CA LEU A 542 22.69 -0.53 29.81
C LEU A 542 23.24 -1.96 29.88
N ALA A 543 22.49 -2.88 30.48
CA ALA A 543 22.90 -4.26 30.68
C ALA A 543 21.73 -5.25 30.57
N MET A 544 22.04 -6.53 30.32
CA MET A 544 21.04 -7.60 30.22
C MET A 544 20.49 -8.00 31.59
N ALA A 545 19.17 -8.20 31.65
CA ALA A 545 18.53 -8.86 32.79
C ALA A 545 18.51 -10.38 32.54
N ASN A 546 19.06 -11.15 33.48
CA ASN A 546 19.16 -12.60 33.40
C ASN A 546 18.72 -13.23 34.75
N SER A 547 18.36 -14.52 34.73
CA SER A 547 17.92 -15.28 35.91
C SER A 547 19.07 -16.07 36.57
N GLY A 548 20.31 -15.81 36.14
CA GLY A 548 21.51 -16.54 36.50
C GLY A 548 22.54 -16.49 35.37
N PRO A 549 23.76 -17.03 35.59
CA PRO A 549 24.81 -17.02 34.57
C PRO A 549 24.35 -17.67 33.27
N ASN A 550 24.59 -17.01 32.14
CA ASN A 550 24.29 -17.48 30.78
C ASN A 550 22.80 -17.71 30.47
N THR A 551 21.91 -16.94 31.10
CA THR A 551 20.45 -17.03 30.88
C THR A 551 19.88 -15.77 30.21
N ASN A 552 20.62 -15.18 29.27
CA ASN A 552 20.17 -13.95 28.60
C ASN A 552 19.03 -14.24 27.63
N GLY A 553 17.96 -13.44 27.69
CA GLY A 553 16.80 -13.48 26.79
C GLY A 553 16.61 -12.16 26.04
N SER A 554 15.48 -11.50 26.22
CA SER A 554 15.19 -10.17 25.63
C SER A 554 15.26 -9.02 26.63
N GLN A 555 15.20 -9.31 27.93
CA GLN A 555 15.08 -8.29 28.98
C GLN A 555 16.39 -7.54 29.22
N PHE A 556 16.28 -6.24 29.51
CA PHE A 556 17.42 -5.37 29.80
C PHE A 556 17.06 -4.34 30.88
N TYR A 557 18.09 -3.73 31.47
CA TYR A 557 17.92 -2.62 32.40
C TYR A 557 18.92 -1.49 32.15
N ILE A 558 18.54 -0.28 32.59
CA ILE A 558 19.38 0.91 32.61
C ILE A 558 19.56 1.33 34.07
N THR A 559 20.81 1.41 34.54
CA THR A 559 21.08 1.85 35.91
C THR A 559 20.87 3.36 36.09
N THR A 560 20.50 3.81 37.28
CA THR A 560 20.37 5.25 37.61
C THR A 560 21.48 5.71 38.54
N VAL A 561 22.25 4.77 39.12
CA VAL A 561 23.44 4.99 39.95
C VAL A 561 24.55 4.00 39.56
N PRO A 562 25.81 4.20 40.01
CA PRO A 562 26.84 3.16 39.92
C PRO A 562 26.47 1.91 40.73
N CYS A 563 26.61 0.72 40.12
CA CYS A 563 26.20 -0.57 40.68
C CYS A 563 27.30 -1.64 40.59
N PRO A 564 28.49 -1.44 41.18
CA PRO A 564 29.64 -2.34 40.99
C PRO A 564 29.42 -3.79 41.47
N TRP A 565 28.40 -4.04 42.32
CA TRP A 565 28.04 -5.39 42.76
C TRP A 565 27.38 -6.27 41.67
N LEU A 566 27.03 -5.66 40.52
CA LEU A 566 26.53 -6.32 39.32
C LEU A 566 27.64 -6.67 38.33
N ASP A 567 28.86 -6.14 38.52
CA ASP A 567 30.00 -6.42 37.66
C ASP A 567 30.35 -7.90 37.69
N GLY A 568 30.58 -8.48 36.50
CA GLY A 568 30.86 -9.91 36.34
C GLY A 568 29.65 -10.83 36.46
N LYS A 569 28.43 -10.29 36.64
CA LYS A 569 27.18 -11.08 36.72
C LYS A 569 26.22 -10.81 35.56
N HIS A 570 26.28 -9.60 35.00
CA HIS A 570 25.40 -9.17 33.91
C HIS A 570 26.21 -8.58 32.77
N THR A 571 25.81 -8.87 31.55
CA THR A 571 26.45 -8.35 30.33
C THR A 571 26.12 -6.87 30.16
N VAL A 572 27.13 -6.01 30.32
CA VAL A 572 27.04 -4.56 30.02
C VAL A 572 27.25 -4.39 28.52
N PHE A 573 26.22 -3.98 27.79
CA PHE A 573 26.29 -3.92 26.32
C PHE A 573 26.03 -2.51 25.75
N GLY A 574 25.80 -1.51 26.61
CA GLY A 574 25.71 -0.13 26.16
C GLY A 574 25.68 0.90 27.28
N ARG A 575 25.48 2.15 26.90
CA ARG A 575 25.36 3.29 27.83
C ARG A 575 24.53 4.40 27.21
N VAL A 576 23.73 5.09 28.03
CA VAL A 576 22.96 6.26 27.57
C VAL A 576 23.93 7.40 27.24
N THR A 577 23.71 8.02 26.09
CA THR A 577 24.46 9.20 25.59
C THR A 577 23.63 10.48 25.59
N SER A 578 22.30 10.36 25.49
CA SER A 578 21.34 11.47 25.60
C SER A 578 20.00 10.94 26.16
N GLY A 579 19.22 11.80 26.83
CA GLY A 579 17.96 11.39 27.49
C GLY A 579 18.14 10.86 28.92
N MET A 580 19.21 11.25 29.61
CA MET A 580 19.44 10.89 31.03
C MET A 580 18.35 11.44 31.96
N ASP A 581 17.84 12.63 31.64
CA ASP A 581 16.70 13.26 32.30
C ASP A 581 15.43 12.43 32.14
N ILE A 582 15.19 11.85 30.95
CA ILE A 582 14.08 10.92 30.70
C ILE A 582 14.21 9.66 31.57
N VAL A 583 15.41 9.07 31.65
CA VAL A 583 15.66 7.90 32.52
C VAL A 583 15.38 8.24 34.00
N GLN A 584 15.82 9.40 34.48
CA GLN A 584 15.53 9.87 35.84
C GLN A 584 14.05 10.17 36.07
N ASP A 585 13.34 10.66 35.06
CA ASP A 585 11.92 10.93 35.15
C ASP A 585 11.07 9.66 35.17
N ILE A 586 11.52 8.59 34.48
CA ILE A 586 10.95 7.25 34.61
C ILE A 586 11.20 6.70 36.02
N GLU A 587 12.41 6.85 36.55
CA GLU A 587 12.77 6.40 37.90
C GLU A 587 11.92 7.04 39.02
N LYS A 588 11.55 8.31 38.88
CA LYS A 588 10.77 9.05 39.90
C LYS A 588 9.29 8.66 39.96
N ILE A 589 8.80 7.81 39.06
CA ILE A 589 7.39 7.43 38.99
C ILE A 589 7.01 6.61 40.22
N PRO A 590 5.82 6.85 40.83
CA PRO A 590 5.32 6.02 41.91
C PRO A 590 5.16 4.55 41.48
N THR A 591 5.73 3.64 42.26
CA THR A 591 5.65 2.19 42.06
C THR A 591 4.79 1.52 43.13
N ASN A 592 4.32 0.30 42.83
CA ASN A 592 3.62 -0.56 43.78
C ASN A 592 4.63 -1.34 44.67
N LYS A 593 4.14 -2.33 45.44
CA LYS A 593 4.98 -3.15 46.33
C LYS A 593 5.98 -4.06 45.59
N ASP A 594 5.76 -4.31 44.30
CA ASP A 594 6.58 -5.16 43.45
C ASP A 594 7.53 -4.34 42.55
N ASP A 595 7.75 -3.07 42.91
CA ASP A 595 8.54 -2.10 42.12
C ASP A 595 7.98 -1.83 40.70
N LYS A 596 6.73 -2.20 40.43
CA LYS A 596 6.06 -1.94 39.15
C LYS A 596 5.44 -0.54 39.13
N PRO A 597 5.67 0.29 38.10
CA PRO A 597 5.04 1.61 37.99
C PRO A 597 3.52 1.55 38.10
N ILE A 598 2.91 2.46 38.87
CA ILE A 598 1.44 2.57 38.98
C ILE A 598 0.84 3.02 37.64
N LYS A 599 1.59 3.83 36.88
CA LYS A 599 1.29 4.17 35.50
C LYS A 599 2.41 3.60 34.64
N ASP A 600 2.04 2.71 33.73
CA ASP A 600 2.99 2.05 32.84
C ASP A 600 3.78 3.07 32.01
N VAL A 601 5.09 2.85 31.92
CA VAL A 601 5.96 3.53 30.96
C VAL A 601 6.22 2.56 29.83
N VAL A 602 5.72 2.90 28.65
CA VAL A 602 5.77 2.06 27.45
C VAL A 602 6.97 2.43 26.58
N ILE A 603 7.66 1.43 26.04
CA ILE A 603 8.60 1.54 24.93
C ILE A 603 7.78 1.57 23.64
N VAL A 604 7.75 2.71 22.96
CA VAL A 604 7.01 2.93 21.71
C VAL A 604 7.69 2.17 20.58
N SER A 605 8.99 2.38 20.43
CA SER A 605 9.85 1.67 19.49
C SER A 605 11.31 1.82 19.89
N ILE A 606 12.17 0.96 19.34
CA ILE A 606 13.62 1.13 19.43
C ILE A 606 14.15 1.21 18.01
N LYS A 607 14.88 2.28 17.68
CA LYS A 607 15.49 2.53 16.37
C LYS A 607 17.01 2.33 16.45
N PRO A 608 17.56 1.20 15.98
CA PRO A 608 19.00 1.01 15.89
C PRO A 608 19.63 1.88 14.79
N ILE A 609 20.87 2.32 15.02
CA ILE A 609 21.69 3.10 14.10
C ILE A 609 22.92 2.23 13.72
N LEU A 610 22.93 1.77 12.47
CA LEU A 610 23.89 0.79 11.91
C LEU A 610 25.18 1.41 11.35
#